data_AF-A0A2R6MX47-F1
#
_entry.id   AF-A0A2R6MX47-F1
#
_cell.length_a   1.000
_cell.length_b   1.000
_cell.length_c   1.000
_cell.angle_alpha   90.00
_cell.angle_beta   90.00
_cell.angle_gamma   90.00
#
_symmetry.space_group_name_H-M   'P 1'
#
loop_
_entity.id
_entity.type
_entity.pdbx_description
1 polymer ?
#
loop_
_entity_poly.entity_id
_entity_poly.type
_entity_poly.pdbx_seq_one_letter_code
_entity_poly.pdbx_strand_id
1 'polypeptide(L)'
;MVTAWTRGVPFTVAEVRLMSEAADTPRFSQDRKRWATSADRLADRCYREHFDVGDADLYDLEALVDAVHDRDAGYRTHQLLDYGGLDRLVDCGDRHVHIAQRWRPVAGGDDLSLRTDNGVPGREAELRKWRTAHEGRGYYPDVIAFGHYEGTLEAFRWFALLDTETVLAALSADRLDPPEHATGDGTAAVYVPVADLRRIGAVIREWERLIAPDSEGGWDG
;
A
#
# COMPACT_ATOMS: atom_id res chain seq x y z
N MET A 1 43.58 -5.16 26.67
CA MET A 1 43.35 -4.36 25.45
C MET A 1 43.91 -5.20 24.31
N VAL A 2 43.05 -5.90 23.56
CA VAL A 2 43.47 -6.88 22.55
C VAL A 2 43.36 -6.23 21.18
N THR A 3 44.50 -6.12 20.48
CA THR A 3 44.59 -5.55 19.14
C THR A 3 44.78 -6.69 18.15
N ALA A 4 43.78 -6.97 17.32
CA ALA A 4 43.88 -7.96 16.24
C ALA A 4 44.14 -7.26 14.91
N TRP A 5 44.99 -7.86 14.06
CA TRP A 5 45.48 -7.28 12.81
C TRP A 5 45.08 -8.14 11.61
N THR A 6 44.37 -7.58 10.63
CA THR A 6 44.41 -8.02 9.24
C THR A 6 44.27 -6.82 8.30
N ARG A 7 45.23 -6.65 7.39
CA ARG A 7 45.26 -5.70 6.26
C ARG A 7 45.03 -4.21 6.56
N GLY A 8 45.96 -3.62 7.33
CA GLY A 8 46.49 -2.28 7.01
C GLY A 8 45.64 -1.05 7.33
N VAL A 9 44.52 -1.15 8.04
CA VAL A 9 43.82 0.02 8.58
C VAL A 9 43.51 -0.24 10.06
N PRO A 10 43.97 0.61 11.00
CA PRO A 10 43.56 0.50 12.40
C PRO A 10 42.09 0.92 12.50
N PHE A 11 41.23 0.00 12.92
CA PHE A 11 39.87 0.32 13.33
C PHE A 11 39.71 0.11 14.83
N THR A 12 38.97 0.99 15.48
CA THR A 12 38.56 0.82 16.87
C THR A 12 37.41 -0.19 16.94
N VAL A 13 37.28 -0.94 18.05
CA VAL A 13 36.15 -1.88 18.26
C VAL A 13 34.77 -1.19 18.13
N ALA A 14 34.73 0.15 18.24
CA ALA A 14 33.54 0.95 17.98
C ALA A 14 33.13 1.00 16.49
N GLU A 15 34.07 0.94 15.54
CA GLU A 15 33.77 0.99 14.10
C GLU A 15 33.21 -0.32 13.56
N VAL A 16 33.61 -1.47 14.12
CA VAL A 16 33.00 -2.77 13.80
C VAL A 16 31.54 -2.83 14.29
N ARG A 17 31.22 -2.11 15.37
CA ARG A 17 29.85 -2.03 15.91
C ARG A 17 28.93 -1.14 15.06
N LEU A 18 29.46 -0.06 14.50
CA LEU A 18 28.72 0.81 13.57
C LEU A 18 28.49 0.16 12.20
N MET A 19 29.34 -0.78 11.76
CA MET A 19 29.10 -1.55 10.53
C MET A 19 28.14 -2.73 10.73
N SER A 20 27.89 -3.19 11.96
CA SER A 20 26.86 -4.21 12.23
C SER A 20 25.47 -3.62 12.49
N GLU A 21 25.36 -2.35 12.90
CA GLU A 21 24.06 -1.69 13.12
C GLU A 21 23.39 -1.23 11.81
N ALA A 22 24.12 -1.16 10.69
CA ALA A 22 23.56 -0.84 9.38
C ALA A 22 22.76 -2.01 8.74
N ALA A 23 22.70 -3.17 9.39
CA ALA A 23 21.97 -4.35 8.91
C ALA A 23 20.49 -4.39 9.32
N ASP A 24 20.06 -3.56 10.28
CA ASP A 24 18.73 -3.64 10.90
C ASP A 24 17.73 -2.59 10.40
N THR A 25 18.04 -1.84 9.34
CA THR A 25 16.99 -1.05 8.69
C THR A 25 16.03 -2.02 7.99
N PRO A 26 14.74 -2.09 8.37
CA PRO A 26 13.77 -2.95 7.71
C PRO A 26 13.74 -2.57 6.23
N ARG A 27 14.25 -3.45 5.38
CA ARG A 27 14.21 -3.25 3.95
C ARG A 27 12.84 -3.69 3.46
N PHE A 28 12.26 -2.87 2.58
CA PHE A 28 11.09 -3.23 1.81
C PHE A 28 11.27 -4.63 1.21
N SER A 29 10.43 -5.59 1.62
CA SER A 29 10.56 -6.99 1.19
C SER A 29 10.04 -7.14 -0.25
N GLN A 30 10.93 -7.58 -1.14
CA GLN A 30 10.59 -7.84 -2.54
C GLN A 30 9.55 -8.96 -2.68
N ASP A 31 9.52 -9.92 -1.75
CA ASP A 31 8.53 -11.00 -1.75
C ASP A 31 7.14 -10.47 -1.41
N ARG A 32 7.04 -9.49 -0.50
CA ARG A 32 5.76 -8.79 -0.22
C ARG A 32 5.24 -8.05 -1.44
N LYS A 33 6.14 -7.44 -2.23
CA LYS A 33 5.76 -6.74 -3.47
C LYS A 33 5.30 -7.71 -4.54
N ARG A 34 6.05 -8.79 -4.79
CA ARG A 34 5.66 -9.82 -5.76
C ARG A 34 4.32 -10.47 -5.43
N TRP A 35 4.10 -10.74 -4.15
CA TRP A 35 2.83 -11.27 -3.67
C TRP A 35 1.68 -10.28 -3.82
N ALA A 36 1.93 -8.98 -3.62
CA ALA A 36 0.92 -7.95 -3.83
C ALA A 36 0.54 -7.82 -5.31
N THR A 37 1.53 -7.85 -6.21
CA THR A 37 1.30 -7.71 -7.67
C THR A 37 0.51 -8.85 -8.30
N SER A 38 0.47 -10.05 -7.68
CA SER A 38 -0.34 -11.14 -8.23
C SER A 38 -1.84 -10.91 -8.04
N ALA A 39 -2.24 -9.99 -7.16
CA ALA A 39 -3.63 -9.62 -6.94
C ALA A 39 -4.15 -8.61 -7.99
N ASP A 40 -3.26 -7.94 -8.72
CA ASP A 40 -3.59 -6.76 -9.53
C ASP A 40 -4.59 -7.07 -10.64
N ARG A 41 -4.45 -8.19 -11.36
CA ARG A 41 -5.42 -8.57 -12.41
C ARG A 41 -6.87 -8.67 -11.92
N LEU A 42 -7.05 -9.17 -10.70
CA LEU A 42 -8.37 -9.25 -10.08
C LEU A 42 -8.85 -7.88 -9.61
N ALA A 43 -7.97 -7.09 -9.02
CA ALA A 43 -8.28 -5.74 -8.59
C ALA A 43 -8.68 -4.86 -9.79
N ASP A 44 -7.93 -4.94 -10.90
CA ASP A 44 -8.18 -4.24 -12.17
C ASP A 44 -9.54 -4.61 -12.78
N ARG A 45 -9.95 -5.88 -12.68
CA ARG A 45 -11.31 -6.30 -13.05
C ARG A 45 -12.37 -5.60 -12.20
N CYS A 46 -12.16 -5.51 -10.89
CA CYS A 46 -13.10 -4.88 -9.98
C CYS A 46 -13.17 -3.36 -10.21
N TYR A 47 -12.05 -2.70 -10.52
CA TYR A 47 -12.02 -1.27 -10.86
C TYR A 47 -12.84 -0.99 -12.12
N ARG A 48 -12.60 -1.75 -13.20
CA ARG A 48 -13.34 -1.59 -14.46
C ARG A 48 -14.84 -1.83 -14.28
N GLU A 49 -15.22 -2.87 -13.55
CA GLU A 49 -16.64 -3.13 -13.26
C GLU A 49 -17.27 -1.98 -12.48
N HIS A 50 -16.58 -1.46 -11.46
CA HIS A 50 -17.15 -0.44 -10.59
C HIS A 50 -17.23 0.95 -11.24
N PHE A 51 -16.19 1.34 -11.96
CA PHE A 51 -16.09 2.66 -12.60
C PHE A 51 -16.60 2.68 -14.05
N ASP A 52 -16.97 1.52 -14.61
CA ASP A 52 -17.44 1.36 -15.98
C ASP A 52 -16.44 1.90 -17.02
N VAL A 53 -15.18 1.46 -16.92
CA VAL A 53 -14.07 1.90 -17.77
C VAL A 53 -13.37 0.74 -18.48
N GLY A 54 -12.65 1.04 -19.56
CA GLY A 54 -11.85 0.06 -20.29
C GLY A 54 -10.47 -0.19 -19.68
N ASP A 55 -9.72 -1.15 -20.25
CA ASP A 55 -8.34 -1.43 -19.83
C ASP A 55 -7.38 -0.24 -20.08
N ALA A 56 -7.63 0.53 -21.15
CA ALA A 56 -6.82 1.69 -21.51
C ALA A 56 -6.96 2.86 -20.54
N ASP A 57 -7.98 2.82 -19.69
CA ASP A 57 -8.32 3.89 -18.75
C ASP A 57 -7.84 3.59 -17.32
N LEU A 58 -7.11 2.47 -17.15
CA LEU A 58 -6.55 2.04 -15.87
C LEU A 58 -5.03 2.09 -15.92
N TYR A 59 -4.45 2.91 -15.05
CA TYR A 59 -3.02 3.18 -15.03
C TYR A 59 -2.40 2.60 -13.75
N ASP A 60 -1.49 1.65 -13.94
CA ASP A 60 -0.54 1.24 -12.91
C ASP A 60 0.55 2.30 -12.81
N LEU A 61 0.53 3.06 -11.71
CA LEU A 61 1.52 4.11 -11.50
C LEU A 61 2.86 3.55 -11.00
N GLU A 62 2.87 2.32 -10.47
CA GLU A 62 4.09 1.60 -10.13
C GLU A 62 4.72 0.88 -11.34
N ALA A 63 4.00 0.75 -12.46
CA ALA A 63 4.53 0.13 -13.67
C ALA A 63 5.69 0.97 -14.23
N LEU A 64 6.84 0.30 -14.38
CA LEU A 64 8.02 0.90 -14.98
C LEU A 64 7.91 0.83 -16.51
N VAL A 65 7.94 1.96 -17.19
CA VAL A 65 8.24 2.01 -18.63
C VAL A 65 9.76 1.98 -18.78
N ASP A 66 10.31 1.03 -19.53
CA ASP A 66 11.76 0.89 -19.77
C ASP A 66 12.64 0.90 -18.50
N ALA A 67 12.12 0.36 -17.38
CA ALA A 67 12.78 0.37 -16.07
C ALA A 67 13.06 1.76 -15.46
N VAL A 68 12.39 2.82 -15.96
CA VAL A 68 12.55 4.20 -15.48
C VAL A 68 11.18 4.81 -15.18
N HIS A 69 11.01 5.34 -13.97
CA HIS A 69 9.92 6.28 -13.71
C HIS A 69 10.20 7.54 -14.52
N ASP A 70 9.44 7.80 -15.60
CA ASP A 70 9.58 9.02 -16.40
C ASP A 70 9.46 10.25 -15.49
N ARG A 71 10.56 11.02 -15.39
CA ARG A 71 10.73 12.16 -14.48
C ARG A 71 10.29 13.48 -15.11
N ASP A 72 10.01 13.50 -16.42
CA ASP A 72 9.83 14.74 -17.17
C ASP A 72 8.37 15.24 -17.18
N ALA A 73 7.42 14.45 -16.67
CA ALA A 73 6.00 14.81 -16.56
C ALA A 73 5.63 15.71 -15.35
N GLY A 74 6.60 16.37 -14.71
CA GLY A 74 6.36 17.47 -13.76
C GLY A 74 5.98 17.07 -12.33
N TYR A 75 5.50 15.86 -12.07
CA TYR A 75 5.38 15.30 -10.72
C TYR A 75 6.52 14.33 -10.46
N ARG A 76 7.23 14.49 -9.34
CA ARG A 76 8.25 13.52 -8.92
C ARG A 76 7.55 12.21 -8.53
N THR A 77 7.52 11.25 -9.44
CA THR A 77 6.84 9.93 -9.35
C THR A 77 7.04 9.23 -8.00
N HIS A 78 8.25 9.29 -7.43
CA HIS A 78 8.54 8.71 -6.10
C HIS A 78 7.77 9.36 -4.93
N GLN A 79 7.31 10.60 -5.04
CA GLN A 79 6.56 11.28 -3.97
C GLN A 79 5.06 10.93 -3.99
N LEU A 80 4.53 10.62 -5.18
CA LEU A 80 3.16 10.11 -5.36
C LEU A 80 3.08 8.62 -4.97
N LEU A 81 4.07 7.83 -5.40
CA LEU A 81 4.12 6.37 -5.19
C LEU A 81 4.60 5.97 -3.80
N ASP A 82 5.77 6.44 -3.34
CA ASP A 82 6.37 5.89 -2.12
C ASP A 82 5.70 6.41 -0.82
N TYR A 83 4.98 7.53 -0.87
CA TYR A 83 4.44 8.20 0.32
C TYR A 83 3.07 8.86 0.14
N GLY A 84 2.56 9.04 -1.08
CA GLY A 84 1.17 9.49 -1.31
C GLY A 84 0.16 8.38 -1.03
N GLY A 85 0.63 7.13 -1.04
CA GLY A 85 -0.18 5.93 -0.93
C GLY A 85 -1.05 5.72 -2.17
N LEU A 86 -0.59 6.18 -3.33
CA LEU A 86 -1.29 6.05 -4.61
C LEU A 86 -0.63 4.94 -5.43
N ASP A 87 -1.42 3.94 -5.80
CA ASP A 87 -0.96 2.74 -6.48
C ASP A 87 -1.57 2.63 -7.90
N ARG A 88 -2.79 3.13 -8.10
CA ARG A 88 -3.51 3.12 -9.39
C ARG A 88 -4.21 4.46 -9.65
N LEU A 89 -4.39 4.78 -10.93
CA LEU A 89 -5.27 5.87 -11.39
C LEU A 89 -6.31 5.30 -12.35
N VAL A 90 -7.57 5.68 -12.16
CA VAL A 90 -8.66 5.35 -13.08
C VAL A 90 -9.13 6.63 -13.75
N ASP A 91 -9.11 6.67 -15.08
CA ASP A 91 -9.67 7.77 -15.86
C ASP A 91 -11.14 7.49 -16.19
N CYS A 92 -12.06 8.26 -15.62
CA CYS A 92 -13.49 8.15 -15.91
C CYS A 92 -13.93 9.11 -17.03
N GLY A 93 -13.00 9.80 -17.69
CA GLY A 93 -13.22 10.79 -18.74
C GLY A 93 -13.60 12.18 -18.21
N ASP A 94 -14.45 12.26 -17.19
CA ASP A 94 -14.85 13.53 -16.54
C ASP A 94 -14.03 13.85 -15.27
N ARG A 95 -13.38 12.83 -14.70
CA ARG A 95 -12.53 12.92 -13.51
C ARG A 95 -11.53 11.76 -13.48
N HIS A 96 -10.48 11.93 -12.67
CA HIS A 96 -9.60 10.84 -12.29
C HIS A 96 -9.91 10.36 -10.88
N VAL A 97 -9.84 9.05 -10.66
CA VAL A 97 -9.96 8.42 -9.34
C VAL A 97 -8.61 7.86 -8.94
N HIS A 98 -8.10 8.32 -7.80
CA HIS A 98 -6.82 7.92 -7.23
C HIS A 98 -7.02 6.79 -6.21
N ILE A 99 -6.38 5.63 -6.44
CA ILE A 99 -6.60 4.42 -5.62
C ILE A 99 -5.33 4.03 -4.86
N ALA A 100 -5.49 3.86 -3.55
CA ALA A 100 -4.54 3.20 -2.67
C ALA A 100 -4.84 1.69 -2.58
N GLN A 101 -3.86 0.81 -2.74
CA GLN A 101 -4.02 -0.65 -2.70
C GLN A 101 -3.46 -1.26 -1.41
N ARG A 102 -4.29 -1.98 -0.67
CA ARG A 102 -3.93 -2.59 0.62
C ARG A 102 -4.37 -4.05 0.64
N TRP A 103 -3.45 -4.95 0.32
CA TRP A 103 -3.72 -6.40 0.33
C TRP A 103 -3.27 -7.05 1.64
N ARG A 104 -4.13 -7.91 2.20
CA ARG A 104 -3.83 -8.70 3.39
C ARG A 104 -3.80 -10.18 3.05
N PRO A 105 -2.83 -10.96 3.57
CA PRO A 105 -2.94 -12.41 3.49
C PRO A 105 -4.16 -12.88 4.29
N VAL A 106 -4.82 -13.95 3.84
CA VAL A 106 -6.02 -14.51 4.51
C VAL A 106 -5.78 -14.88 5.98
N ALA A 107 -4.52 -15.16 6.36
CA ALA A 107 -4.12 -15.42 7.74
C ALA A 107 -4.05 -14.16 8.63
N GLY A 108 -4.18 -12.96 8.05
CA GLY A 108 -4.30 -11.69 8.78
C GLY A 108 -5.70 -11.49 9.38
N GLY A 109 -5.79 -10.64 10.41
CA GLY A 109 -7.07 -10.18 10.95
C GLY A 109 -7.94 -9.48 9.89
N ASP A 110 -9.25 -9.44 10.12
CA ASP A 110 -10.24 -8.80 9.24
C ASP A 110 -10.26 -7.27 9.47
N ASP A 111 -9.12 -6.64 9.13
CA ASP A 111 -8.81 -5.24 9.46
C ASP A 111 -8.00 -4.53 8.37
N LEU A 112 -8.38 -3.28 8.11
CA LEU A 112 -7.60 -2.33 7.32
C LEU A 112 -6.46 -1.79 8.19
N SER A 113 -5.21 -2.04 7.81
CA SER A 113 -4.04 -1.46 8.45
C SER A 113 -3.66 -0.12 7.83
N LEU A 114 -3.58 0.94 8.63
CA LEU A 114 -3.07 2.26 8.20
C LEU A 114 -1.82 2.61 9.01
N ARG A 115 -0.72 2.93 8.33
CA ARG A 115 0.58 3.09 8.98
C ARG A 115 0.69 4.42 9.74
N THR A 116 1.08 4.34 11.01
CA THR A 116 1.29 5.48 11.93
C THR A 116 2.77 5.79 12.15
N ASP A 117 3.66 4.80 11.95
CA ASP A 117 5.11 4.99 11.97
C ASP A 117 5.78 4.19 10.84
N ASN A 118 6.72 4.80 10.13
CA ASN A 118 7.51 4.20 9.07
C ASN A 118 8.87 3.65 9.56
N GLY A 119 9.24 3.84 10.82
CA GLY A 119 10.52 3.42 11.38
C GLY A 119 11.72 4.19 10.82
N VAL A 120 11.49 5.27 10.07
CA VAL A 120 12.52 6.11 9.46
C VAL A 120 12.37 7.55 9.96
N PRO A 121 13.33 8.05 10.76
CA PRO A 121 13.28 9.43 11.27
C PRO A 121 13.11 10.47 10.16
N GLY A 122 12.23 11.44 10.39
CA GLY A 122 11.96 12.53 9.45
C GLY A 122 11.09 12.15 8.25
N ARG A 123 10.57 10.92 8.17
CA ARG A 123 9.58 10.52 7.17
C ARG A 123 8.21 10.35 7.82
N GLU A 124 7.27 11.18 7.38
CA GLU A 124 5.89 11.11 7.88
C GLU A 124 5.20 9.82 7.42
N ALA A 125 4.48 9.19 8.34
CA ALA A 125 3.69 8.00 8.05
C ALA A 125 2.43 8.33 7.26
N GLU A 126 1.94 7.33 6.51
CA GLU A 126 0.78 7.44 5.63
C GLU A 126 -0.43 8.07 6.31
N LEU A 127 -0.87 7.52 7.45
CA LEU A 127 -2.10 7.98 8.10
C LEU A 127 -1.97 9.45 8.54
N ARG A 128 -0.80 9.82 9.06
CA ARG A 128 -0.55 11.20 9.50
C ARG A 128 -0.59 12.16 8.30
N LYS A 129 0.06 11.80 7.19
CA LYS A 129 0.03 12.58 5.95
C LYS A 129 -1.39 12.75 5.42
N TRP A 130 -2.17 11.67 5.37
CA TRP A 130 -3.55 11.71 4.89
C TRP A 130 -4.46 12.54 5.81
N ARG A 131 -4.31 12.44 7.13
CA ARG A 131 -5.05 13.29 8.08
C ARG A 131 -4.72 14.77 7.90
N THR A 132 -3.44 15.12 7.83
CA THR A 132 -3.02 16.50 7.58
C THR A 132 -3.55 17.02 6.24
N ALA A 133 -3.54 16.19 5.20
CA ALA A 133 -4.13 16.55 3.91
C ALA A 133 -5.65 16.75 4.02
N HIS A 134 -6.38 15.86 4.70
CA HIS A 134 -7.82 15.99 4.89
C HIS A 134 -8.21 17.27 5.65
N GLU A 135 -7.54 17.56 6.76
CA GLU A 135 -7.75 18.78 7.54
C GLU A 135 -7.41 20.05 6.76
N GLY A 136 -6.33 20.00 5.98
CA GLY A 136 -5.82 21.12 5.19
C GLY A 136 -6.44 21.27 3.79
N ARG A 137 -7.40 20.41 3.41
CA ARG A 137 -7.90 20.29 2.02
C ARG A 137 -6.78 20.07 0.99
N GLY A 138 -5.73 19.38 1.41
CA GLY A 138 -4.65 18.87 0.58
C GLY A 138 -5.02 17.55 -0.08
N TYR A 139 -4.02 16.94 -0.72
CA TYR A 139 -4.20 15.73 -1.52
C TYR A 139 -4.06 14.44 -0.69
N TYR A 140 -4.99 13.52 -0.87
CA TYR A 140 -4.98 12.12 -0.44
C TYR A 140 -5.74 11.27 -1.48
N PRO A 141 -5.54 9.94 -1.54
CA PRO A 141 -6.27 9.08 -2.48
C PRO A 141 -7.78 9.16 -2.30
N ASP A 142 -8.54 9.08 -3.38
CA ASP A 142 -10.00 9.09 -3.33
C ASP A 142 -10.53 7.78 -2.73
N VAL A 143 -9.93 6.65 -3.11
CA VAL A 143 -10.41 5.31 -2.76
C VAL A 143 -9.28 4.46 -2.18
N ILE A 144 -9.60 3.65 -1.16
CA ILE A 144 -8.74 2.55 -0.70
C ILE A 144 -9.31 1.24 -1.22
N ALA A 145 -8.60 0.57 -2.12
CA ALA A 145 -8.85 -0.80 -2.48
C ALA A 145 -8.23 -1.72 -1.44
N PHE A 146 -9.05 -2.53 -0.79
CA PHE A 146 -8.65 -3.39 0.31
C PHE A 146 -9.21 -4.80 0.13
N GLY A 147 -8.44 -5.83 0.44
CA GLY A 147 -8.91 -7.20 0.27
C GLY A 147 -8.03 -8.25 0.91
N HIS A 148 -8.63 -9.42 1.17
CA HIS A 148 -7.96 -10.60 1.71
C HIS A 148 -7.60 -11.53 0.57
N TYR A 149 -6.34 -11.49 0.16
CA TYR A 149 -5.83 -12.23 -0.99
C TYR A 149 -5.11 -13.52 -0.55
N GLU A 150 -5.35 -14.60 -1.28
CA GLU A 150 -4.72 -15.89 -1.13
C GLU A 150 -3.87 -16.17 -2.38
N GLY A 151 -2.58 -15.87 -2.29
CA GLY A 151 -1.67 -15.97 -3.43
C GLY A 151 -1.54 -17.38 -4.02
N THR A 152 -1.68 -18.43 -3.22
CA THR A 152 -1.62 -19.82 -3.72
C THR A 152 -2.80 -20.18 -4.61
N LEU A 153 -3.99 -19.63 -4.32
CA LEU A 153 -5.20 -19.87 -5.10
C LEU A 153 -5.47 -18.74 -6.11
N GLU A 154 -4.60 -17.73 -6.14
CA GLU A 154 -4.78 -16.48 -6.89
C GLU A 154 -6.20 -15.92 -6.72
N ALA A 155 -6.68 -15.88 -5.48
CA ALA A 155 -8.07 -15.54 -5.18
C ALA A 155 -8.18 -14.49 -4.06
N PHE A 156 -9.12 -13.57 -4.20
CA PHE A 156 -9.63 -12.81 -3.06
C PHE A 156 -10.72 -13.60 -2.36
N ARG A 157 -10.53 -13.85 -1.06
CA ARG A 157 -11.63 -14.27 -0.18
C ARG A 157 -12.74 -13.23 -0.23
N TRP A 158 -12.35 -11.95 -0.19
CA TRP A 158 -13.19 -10.80 -0.42
C TRP A 158 -12.33 -9.59 -0.81
N PHE A 159 -12.94 -8.63 -1.49
CA PHE A 159 -12.32 -7.39 -1.96
C PHE A 159 -13.33 -6.25 -1.82
N ALA A 160 -12.89 -5.07 -1.40
CA ALA A 160 -13.73 -3.90 -1.27
C ALA A 160 -13.02 -2.63 -1.75
N LEU A 161 -13.84 -1.68 -2.21
CA LEU A 161 -13.45 -0.28 -2.39
C LEU A 161 -14.00 0.53 -1.23
N LEU A 162 -13.15 1.30 -0.58
CA LEU A 162 -13.48 2.15 0.55
C LEU A 162 -13.36 3.62 0.17
N ASP A 163 -14.30 4.44 0.62
CA ASP A 163 -14.22 5.89 0.53
C ASP A 163 -13.22 6.42 1.56
N THR A 164 -12.09 6.92 1.09
CA THR A 164 -11.01 7.42 1.94
C THR A 164 -11.47 8.61 2.78
N GLU A 165 -12.31 9.48 2.22
CA GLU A 165 -12.79 10.67 2.94
C GLU A 165 -13.67 10.26 4.13
N THR A 166 -14.61 9.33 3.92
CA THR A 166 -15.44 8.80 5.01
C THR A 166 -14.60 8.15 6.12
N VAL A 167 -13.54 7.41 5.76
CA VAL A 167 -12.62 6.82 6.75
C VAL A 167 -11.89 7.91 7.55
N LEU A 168 -11.29 8.89 6.88
CA LEU A 168 -10.55 9.98 7.53
C LEU A 168 -11.46 10.86 8.39
N ALA A 169 -12.67 11.16 7.92
CA ALA A 169 -13.66 11.92 8.68
C ALA A 169 -14.13 11.16 9.92
N ALA A 170 -14.32 9.83 9.82
CA ALA A 170 -14.70 9.01 10.97
C ALA A 170 -13.57 8.90 12.01
N LEU A 171 -12.32 8.79 11.57
CA LEU A 171 -11.14 8.83 12.43
C LEU A 171 -10.97 10.19 13.12
N SER A 172 -11.21 11.29 12.41
CA SER A 172 -11.05 12.65 12.96
C SER A 172 -12.16 13.02 13.94
N ALA A 173 -13.33 12.39 13.80
CA ALA A 173 -14.48 12.58 14.69
C ALA A 173 -14.55 11.52 15.81
N ASP A 174 -13.48 10.76 16.04
CA ASP A 174 -13.40 9.68 17.05
C ASP A 174 -14.55 8.63 16.95
N ARG A 175 -15.08 8.42 15.73
CA ARG A 175 -16.10 7.38 15.45
C ARG A 175 -15.48 6.01 15.18
N LEU A 176 -14.17 5.99 14.93
CA LEU A 176 -13.31 4.82 14.84
C LEU A 176 -12.22 4.96 15.91
N ASP A 177 -12.07 3.94 16.75
CA ASP A 177 -11.02 3.84 17.78
C ASP A 177 -10.20 2.56 17.57
N PRO A 178 -9.43 2.48 16.47
CA PRO A 178 -8.68 1.27 16.13
C PRO A 178 -7.49 1.09 17.07
N PRO A 179 -7.18 -0.15 17.50
CA PRO A 179 -5.96 -0.41 18.23
C PRO A 179 -4.73 -0.12 17.36
N GLU A 180 -3.71 0.46 17.98
CA GLU A 180 -2.38 0.65 17.37
C GLU A 180 -1.43 -0.44 17.84
N HIS A 181 -0.70 -1.04 16.89
CA HIS A 181 0.31 -2.05 17.19
C HIS A 181 1.63 -1.73 16.47
N ALA A 182 2.72 -1.86 17.22
CA ALA A 182 4.05 -1.95 16.64
C ALA A 182 4.22 -3.33 15.97
N THR A 183 4.81 -3.35 14.78
CA THR A 183 4.96 -4.56 13.95
C THR A 183 6.30 -5.26 14.17
N GLY A 184 7.10 -4.83 15.15
CA GLY A 184 8.38 -5.44 15.52
C GLY A 184 9.55 -5.12 14.58
N ASP A 185 9.27 -4.54 13.42
CA ASP A 185 10.24 -4.03 12.45
C ASP A 185 10.43 -2.51 12.56
N GLY A 186 10.20 -1.93 13.74
CA GLY A 186 10.28 -0.48 13.93
C GLY A 186 9.17 0.34 13.26
N THR A 187 8.18 -0.31 12.62
CA THR A 187 6.99 0.36 12.10
C THR A 187 5.79 0.15 13.04
N ALA A 188 4.76 0.99 12.89
CA ALA A 188 3.52 0.89 13.65
C ALA A 188 2.32 1.19 12.75
N ALA A 189 1.18 0.57 13.05
CA ALA A 189 -0.06 0.79 12.31
C ALA A 189 -1.28 0.70 13.24
N VAL A 190 -2.33 1.42 12.86
CA VAL A 190 -3.68 1.21 13.40
C VAL A 190 -4.42 0.19 12.56
N TYR A 191 -5.26 -0.62 13.19
CA TYR A 191 -6.00 -1.71 12.54
C TYR A 191 -7.50 -1.48 12.68
N VAL A 192 -8.13 -1.00 11.61
CA VAL A 192 -9.55 -0.66 11.58
C VAL A 192 -10.35 -1.91 11.19
N PRO A 193 -11.21 -2.46 12.08
CA PRO A 193 -12.02 -3.63 11.74
C PRO A 193 -12.93 -3.36 10.54
N VAL A 194 -13.06 -4.34 9.65
CA VAL A 194 -13.92 -4.20 8.45
C VAL A 194 -15.39 -4.02 8.81
N ALA A 195 -15.83 -4.64 9.91
CA ALA A 195 -17.16 -4.43 10.45
C ALA A 195 -17.44 -2.95 10.78
N ASP A 196 -16.44 -2.24 11.30
CA ASP A 196 -16.56 -0.81 11.60
C ASP A 196 -16.58 0.03 10.32
N LEU A 197 -15.76 -0.31 9.33
CA LEU A 197 -15.79 0.33 8.01
C LEU A 197 -17.17 0.22 7.34
N ARG A 198 -17.78 -0.96 7.39
CA ARG A 198 -19.17 -1.17 6.94
C ARG A 198 -20.15 -0.32 7.75
N ARG A 199 -20.01 -0.30 9.09
CA ARG A 199 -20.90 0.44 10.00
C ARG A 199 -20.88 1.95 9.75
N ILE A 200 -19.72 2.54 9.42
CA ILE A 200 -19.61 3.98 9.13
C ILE A 200 -19.99 4.34 7.68
N GLY A 201 -20.33 3.34 6.85
CA GLY A 201 -20.68 3.55 5.45
C GLY A 201 -19.49 3.83 4.53
N ALA A 202 -18.27 3.44 4.92
CA ALA A 202 -17.08 3.66 4.11
C ALA A 202 -16.97 2.69 2.92
N VAL A 203 -17.65 1.54 2.96
CA VAL A 203 -17.58 0.56 1.86
C VAL A 203 -18.44 1.01 0.69
N ILE A 204 -17.80 1.40 -0.41
CA ILE A 204 -18.44 1.81 -1.66
C ILE A 204 -18.98 0.58 -2.40
N ARG A 205 -18.16 -0.46 -2.49
CA ARG A 205 -18.47 -1.70 -3.21
C ARG A 205 -17.68 -2.85 -2.60
N GLU A 206 -18.26 -4.04 -2.60
CA GLU A 206 -17.65 -5.26 -2.09
C GLU A 206 -17.96 -6.44 -3.01
N TRP A 207 -16.99 -7.34 -3.13
CA TRP A 207 -17.06 -8.58 -3.88
C TRP A 207 -16.59 -9.74 -3.01
N GLU A 208 -17.28 -10.86 -3.09
CA GLU A 208 -16.94 -12.08 -2.35
C GLU A 208 -16.39 -13.16 -3.30
N ARG A 209 -15.42 -13.95 -2.81
CA ARG A 209 -14.88 -15.15 -3.48
C ARG A 209 -14.52 -14.93 -4.96
N LEU A 210 -13.65 -13.94 -5.21
CA LEU A 210 -13.15 -13.66 -6.55
C LEU A 210 -11.93 -14.52 -6.83
N ILE A 211 -11.99 -15.34 -7.87
CA ILE A 211 -10.87 -16.15 -8.35
C ILE A 211 -10.38 -15.56 -9.67
N ALA A 212 -9.06 -15.51 -9.85
CA ALA A 212 -8.48 -15.13 -11.12
C ALA A 212 -9.08 -16.03 -12.22
N PRO A 213 -9.45 -15.48 -13.40
CA PRO A 213 -9.83 -16.34 -14.50
C PRO A 213 -8.67 -17.32 -14.77
N ASP A 214 -9.00 -18.60 -14.95
CA ASP A 214 -8.02 -19.61 -15.32
C ASP A 214 -7.20 -19.06 -16.49
N SER A 215 -5.87 -19.13 -16.40
CA SER A 215 -5.00 -18.75 -17.50
C SER A 215 -5.04 -19.79 -18.63
N GLU A 216 -6.23 -20.27 -18.98
CA GLU A 216 -6.51 -21.13 -20.13
C GLU A 216 -7.14 -20.27 -21.24
N GLY A 217 -6.28 -19.79 -22.13
CA GLY A 217 -6.69 -19.03 -23.29
C GLY A 217 -5.45 -18.61 -24.07
N GLY A 218 -4.88 -19.57 -24.79
CA GLY A 218 -3.83 -19.30 -25.76
C GLY A 218 -4.20 -18.16 -26.68
N TRP A 219 -3.17 -17.45 -27.12
CA TRP A 219 -3.19 -16.64 -28.33
C TRP A 219 -3.98 -17.35 -29.44
N ASP A 220 -5.13 -16.80 -29.79
CA ASP A 220 -5.72 -16.91 -31.12
C ASP A 220 -6.11 -15.49 -31.55
N GLY A 221 -5.31 -14.94 -32.46
CA GLY A 221 -5.40 -13.60 -33.03
C GLY A 221 -4.16 -13.27 -33.84
#